data_AF-A0AA46NLJ6-F1
#
_entry.id   AF-A0AA46NLJ6-F1
#
_cell.length_a   1.000
_cell.length_b   1.000
_cell.length_c   1.000
_cell.angle_alpha   90.00
_cell.angle_beta   90.00
_cell.angle_gamma   90.00
#
_symmetry.space_group_name_H-M   'P 1'
#
loop_
_entity.id
_entity.type
_entity.pdbx_description
1 polymer ?
#
loop_
_entity_poly.entity_id
_entity_poly.type
_entity_poly.pdbx_seq_one_letter_code
_entity_poly.pdbx_strand_id
1 'polypeptide(L)'
;MRKIKTENNGLKPIYLFYLFLFCSFFSINKFLVNPVYILGFFVILTSFFAIKIKKFDKFQLFLYFYFFISLLGFLIGIVFFNRIDSDVVYLSSFLYLYCIILGAQTLQVGINLTVESRVRVYESIYNFLIFYMSLDLIIRLVVSKNTGSFYDYKWGIFYFDSNFSALIILIFLMFSIFLKVKGIYNIGYIRFYIICFLLLSTFSRASIFAFVLSYFLYRFGRKYIFIISLIFSILAIYLFYDLVLNYLSGNSFVNIDGSFNSKFYLISVALDNYYNLPVVNKIFGIGLANFSYYSNGIFAHNILITFFYEFGFFGILCFVLLLFYSYKKIGKDIFYVIIPFFISGFSLFSAYMPFFFIILACMYIETRGSRDN
;
A
#
# COMPACT_ATOMS: atom_id res chain seq x y z
N MET A 1 -7.86 14.83 52.40
CA MET A 1 -6.87 14.01 51.65
C MET A 1 -7.50 13.54 50.34
N ARG A 2 -7.30 14.29 49.24
CA ARG A 2 -7.74 13.86 47.90
C ARG A 2 -6.84 12.71 47.47
N LYS A 3 -7.41 11.51 47.26
CA LYS A 3 -6.72 10.41 46.60
C LYS A 3 -6.31 10.89 45.21
N ILE A 4 -5.04 11.22 45.05
CA ILE A 4 -4.37 11.28 43.75
C ILE A 4 -4.50 9.87 43.19
N LYS A 5 -5.46 9.65 42.30
CA LYS A 5 -5.46 8.48 41.43
C LYS A 5 -4.18 8.60 40.62
N THR A 6 -3.18 7.82 40.99
CA THR A 6 -2.04 7.51 40.13
C THR A 6 -2.62 6.98 38.83
N GLU A 7 -2.63 7.82 37.79
CA GLU A 7 -2.87 7.38 36.43
C GLU A 7 -1.86 6.28 36.15
N ASN A 8 -2.34 5.10 35.75
CA ASN A 8 -1.50 3.98 35.39
C ASN A 8 -0.41 4.44 34.42
N ASN A 9 0.85 4.16 34.77
CA ASN A 9 2.05 4.32 33.93
C ASN A 9 2.07 3.36 32.72
N GLY A 10 0.92 3.17 32.06
CA GLY A 10 0.81 2.44 30.81
C GLY A 10 1.13 3.36 29.62
N LEU A 11 1.58 2.77 28.52
CA LEU A 11 1.83 3.47 27.28
C LEU A 11 0.51 4.11 26.79
N LYS A 12 0.47 5.45 26.68
CA LYS A 12 -0.76 6.17 26.30
C LYS A 12 -1.19 5.76 24.88
N PRO A 13 -2.48 5.48 24.60
CA PRO A 13 -2.96 5.06 23.27
C PRO A 13 -2.56 5.99 22.13
N ILE A 14 -2.34 7.28 22.40
CA ILE A 14 -1.88 8.26 21.41
C ILE A 14 -0.50 7.89 20.84
N TYR A 15 0.41 7.35 21.65
CA TYR A 15 1.74 6.93 21.21
C TYR A 15 1.67 5.66 20.37
N LEU A 16 0.79 4.72 20.73
CA LEU A 16 0.54 3.53 19.92
C LEU A 16 -0.01 3.90 18.54
N PHE A 17 -0.97 4.83 18.50
CA PHE A 17 -1.53 5.30 17.23
C PHE A 17 -0.47 6.00 16.37
N TYR A 18 0.38 6.83 16.97
CA TYR A 18 1.53 7.41 16.28
C TYR A 18 2.47 6.33 15.72
N LEU A 19 2.83 5.32 16.52
CA LEU A 19 3.71 4.25 16.08
C LEU A 19 3.11 3.40 14.96
N PHE A 20 1.80 3.15 14.97
CA PHE A 20 1.11 2.49 13.85
C PHE A 20 1.24 3.32 12.57
N LEU A 21 0.90 4.62 12.60
CA LEU A 21 1.06 5.48 11.42
C LEU A 21 2.53 5.62 11.00
N PHE A 22 3.48 5.61 11.93
CA PHE A 22 4.90 5.61 11.60
C PHE A 22 5.32 4.34 10.83
N CYS A 23 4.81 3.18 11.24
CA CYS A 23 5.05 1.91 10.55
C CYS A 23 4.49 1.87 9.11
N SER A 24 3.63 2.82 8.74
CA SER A 24 3.10 2.88 7.37
C SER A 24 4.13 3.29 6.32
N PHE A 25 5.13 4.09 6.69
CA PHE A 25 6.13 4.61 5.76
C PHE A 25 7.56 4.33 6.20
N PHE A 26 7.84 4.01 7.45
CA PHE A 26 9.21 3.75 7.86
C PHE A 26 9.76 2.48 7.20
N SER A 27 10.96 2.56 6.62
CA SER A 27 11.59 1.44 5.93
C SER A 27 13.12 1.55 5.94
N ILE A 28 13.83 0.45 6.20
CA ILE A 28 15.27 0.41 5.92
C ILE A 28 15.58 -0.89 5.20
N ASN A 29 15.71 -0.80 3.88
CA ASN A 29 15.85 -1.97 3.02
C ASN A 29 17.29 -2.54 2.96
N LYS A 30 18.24 -1.89 3.63
CA LYS A 30 19.63 -2.38 3.73
C LYS A 30 19.78 -3.62 4.64
N PHE A 31 18.83 -3.85 5.55
CA PHE A 31 18.85 -4.99 6.47
C PHE A 31 18.11 -6.19 5.88
N LEU A 32 18.49 -7.39 6.30
CA LEU A 32 17.85 -8.65 5.89
C LEU A 32 16.33 -8.65 6.19
N VAL A 33 15.96 -8.12 7.36
CA VAL A 33 14.57 -7.89 7.74
C VAL A 33 14.41 -6.40 7.96
N ASN A 34 13.41 -5.81 7.29
CA ASN A 34 13.12 -4.39 7.44
C ASN A 34 12.75 -4.08 8.90
N PRO A 35 13.41 -3.13 9.57
CA PRO A 35 13.16 -2.83 10.98
C PRO A 35 11.71 -2.46 11.30
N VAL A 36 10.93 -1.99 10.31
CA VAL A 36 9.50 -1.70 10.50
C VAL A 36 8.67 -2.91 10.92
N TYR A 37 9.06 -4.11 10.48
CA TYR A 37 8.36 -5.34 10.85
C TYR A 37 8.65 -5.75 12.29
N ILE A 38 9.88 -5.53 12.76
CA ILE A 38 10.26 -5.76 14.16
C ILE A 38 9.52 -4.76 15.06
N LEU A 39 9.57 -3.47 14.70
CA LEU A 39 8.90 -2.41 15.44
C LEU A 39 7.40 -2.69 15.55
N GLY A 40 6.72 -2.90 14.41
CA GLY A 40 5.28 -3.06 14.45
C GLY A 40 4.82 -4.37 15.10
N PHE A 41 5.65 -5.43 15.17
CA PHE A 41 5.35 -6.61 15.98
C PHE A 41 5.20 -6.23 17.46
N PHE A 42 6.14 -5.46 18.01
CA PHE A 42 6.03 -4.95 19.37
C PHE A 42 4.85 -3.98 19.54
N VAL A 43 4.53 -3.17 18.53
CA VAL A 43 3.37 -2.25 18.57
C VAL A 43 2.06 -3.04 18.59
N ILE A 44 1.91 -4.11 17.81
CA ILE A 44 0.75 -5.01 17.83
C ILE A 44 0.64 -5.69 19.20
N LEU A 45 1.74 -6.24 19.70
CA LEU A 45 1.75 -6.96 20.97
C LEU A 45 1.34 -6.03 22.11
N THR A 46 1.93 -4.83 22.17
CA THR A 46 1.57 -3.81 23.17
C THR A 46 0.15 -3.29 22.99
N SER A 47 -0.41 -3.19 21.77
CA SER A 47 -1.80 -2.75 21.58
C SER A 47 -2.82 -3.72 22.15
N PHE A 48 -2.56 -5.03 22.08
CA PHE A 48 -3.39 -6.05 22.72
C PHE A 48 -3.37 -5.95 24.25
N PHE A 49 -2.23 -5.65 24.85
CA PHE A 49 -2.09 -5.57 26.32
C PHE A 49 -2.50 -4.21 26.91
N ALA A 50 -2.23 -3.11 26.21
CA ALA A 50 -2.42 -1.75 26.72
C ALA A 50 -3.89 -1.29 26.67
N ILE A 51 -4.70 -1.83 25.76
CA ILE A 51 -6.08 -1.39 25.55
C ILE A 51 -7.02 -2.45 26.15
N LYS A 52 -7.76 -2.06 27.19
CA LYS A 52 -8.87 -2.89 27.69
C LYS A 52 -9.91 -3.02 26.59
N ILE A 53 -9.95 -4.19 25.95
CA ILE A 53 -10.90 -4.50 24.89
C ILE A 53 -12.29 -4.57 25.52
N LYS A 54 -13.08 -3.50 25.39
CA LYS A 54 -14.48 -3.51 25.84
C LYS A 54 -15.39 -4.14 24.78
N LYS A 55 -15.16 -3.85 23.50
CA LYS A 55 -15.90 -4.37 22.37
C LYS A 55 -15.09 -4.19 21.08
N PHE A 56 -15.08 -5.20 20.22
CA PHE A 56 -14.47 -5.11 18.90
C PHE A 56 -15.37 -4.36 17.92
N ASP A 57 -14.77 -3.53 17.07
CA ASP A 57 -15.49 -2.86 15.99
C ASP A 57 -15.83 -3.83 14.85
N LYS A 58 -16.95 -3.61 14.14
CA LYS A 58 -17.37 -4.48 13.02
C LYS A 58 -16.35 -4.47 11.88
N PHE A 59 -15.75 -3.33 11.56
CA PHE A 59 -14.73 -3.23 10.52
C PHE A 59 -13.43 -3.91 10.96
N GLN A 60 -13.09 -3.84 12.24
CA GLN A 60 -11.95 -4.55 12.81
C GLN A 60 -12.12 -6.08 12.74
N LEU A 61 -13.29 -6.59 13.15
CA LEU A 61 -13.60 -8.02 13.05
C LEU A 61 -13.54 -8.51 11.60
N PHE A 62 -14.01 -7.68 10.66
CA PHE A 62 -13.88 -7.97 9.24
C PHE A 62 -12.42 -8.07 8.79
N LEU A 63 -11.53 -7.18 9.25
CA LEU A 63 -10.09 -7.27 8.93
C LEU A 63 -9.45 -8.54 9.51
N TYR A 64 -9.82 -8.98 10.72
CA TYR A 64 -9.36 -10.26 11.25
C TYR A 64 -9.88 -11.44 10.43
N PHE A 65 -11.17 -11.41 10.05
CA PHE A 65 -11.74 -12.44 9.18
C PHE A 65 -11.03 -12.50 7.83
N TYR A 66 -10.78 -11.32 7.22
CA TYR A 66 -10.00 -11.19 6.00
C TYR A 66 -8.60 -11.77 6.17
N PHE A 67 -7.91 -11.47 7.27
CA PHE A 67 -6.61 -12.05 7.61
C PHE A 67 -6.65 -13.59 7.64
N PHE A 68 -7.61 -14.20 8.33
CA PHE A 68 -7.69 -15.66 8.43
C PHE A 68 -7.97 -16.32 7.08
N ILE A 69 -8.84 -15.73 6.27
CA ILE A 69 -9.16 -16.22 4.93
C ILE A 69 -7.93 -16.09 4.01
N SER A 70 -7.26 -14.94 4.00
CA SER A 70 -6.04 -14.75 3.21
C SER A 70 -4.93 -15.70 3.66
N LEU A 71 -4.79 -15.96 4.97
CA LEU A 71 -3.82 -16.91 5.51
C LEU A 71 -4.10 -18.32 4.96
N LEU A 72 -5.35 -18.78 5.03
CA LEU A 72 -5.73 -20.08 4.49
C LEU A 72 -5.44 -20.17 2.97
N GLY A 73 -5.78 -19.11 2.23
CA GLY A 73 -5.52 -19.03 0.79
C GLY A 73 -4.04 -19.16 0.47
N PHE A 74 -3.18 -18.36 1.12
CA PHE A 74 -1.74 -18.44 0.93
C PHE A 74 -1.15 -19.77 1.36
N LEU A 75 -1.58 -20.34 2.49
CA LEU A 75 -1.10 -21.65 2.95
C LEU A 75 -1.38 -22.74 1.91
N ILE A 76 -2.59 -22.81 1.37
CA ILE A 76 -2.94 -23.78 0.33
C ILE A 76 -2.11 -23.54 -0.93
N GLY A 77 -2.06 -22.29 -1.41
CA GLY A 77 -1.30 -21.94 -2.63
C GLY A 77 0.18 -22.31 -2.51
N ILE A 78 0.82 -21.90 -1.42
CA ILE A 78 2.24 -22.14 -1.15
C ILE A 78 2.53 -23.64 -0.99
N VAL A 79 1.72 -24.41 -0.25
CA VAL A 79 1.96 -25.86 -0.07
C VAL A 79 1.94 -26.61 -1.39
N PHE A 80 1.05 -26.23 -2.32
CA PHE A 80 1.02 -26.83 -3.65
C PHE A 80 2.13 -26.31 -4.55
N PHE A 81 2.51 -25.03 -4.44
CA PHE A 81 3.63 -24.48 -5.19
C PHE A 81 4.97 -25.08 -4.77
N ASN A 82 5.13 -25.44 -3.50
CA ASN A 82 6.31 -26.10 -2.96
C ASN A 82 6.57 -27.50 -3.55
N ARG A 83 5.64 -28.03 -4.36
CA ARG A 83 5.82 -29.26 -5.15
C ARG A 83 6.44 -28.99 -6.52
N ILE A 84 6.47 -27.72 -6.96
CA ILE A 84 7.02 -27.26 -8.24
C ILE A 84 8.42 -26.67 -8.00
N ASP A 85 8.53 -25.83 -6.97
CA ASP A 85 9.77 -25.16 -6.57
C ASP A 85 10.07 -25.48 -5.11
N SER A 86 11.30 -25.90 -4.79
CA SER A 86 11.72 -26.16 -3.41
C SER A 86 12.08 -24.88 -2.66
N ASP A 87 12.37 -23.79 -3.37
CA ASP A 87 12.92 -22.55 -2.81
C ASP A 87 11.84 -21.47 -2.63
N VAL A 88 10.67 -21.88 -2.14
CA VAL A 88 9.51 -20.99 -2.00
C VAL A 88 9.77 -19.86 -1.01
N VAL A 89 9.43 -18.64 -1.40
CA VAL A 89 9.48 -17.44 -0.57
C VAL A 89 8.20 -17.30 0.26
N TYR A 90 8.30 -17.58 1.56
CA TYR A 90 7.18 -17.47 2.52
C TYR A 90 7.03 -16.05 3.09
N LEU A 91 8.15 -15.33 3.21
CA LEU A 91 8.23 -14.07 3.96
C LEU A 91 7.26 -13.02 3.42
N SER A 92 7.21 -12.83 2.10
CA SER A 92 6.35 -11.81 1.47
C SER A 92 4.86 -12.01 1.75
N SER A 93 4.38 -13.26 1.72
CA SER A 93 3.00 -13.60 2.08
C SER A 93 2.73 -13.37 3.57
N PHE A 94 3.67 -13.72 4.44
CA PHE A 94 3.56 -13.42 5.87
C PHE A 94 3.51 -11.92 6.14
N LEU A 95 4.34 -11.13 5.46
CA LEU A 95 4.38 -9.68 5.59
C LEU A 95 3.07 -9.03 5.13
N TYR A 96 2.43 -9.53 4.06
CA TYR A 96 1.09 -9.09 3.66
C TYR A 96 0.06 -9.30 4.78
N LEU A 97 0.02 -10.51 5.34
CA LEU A 97 -0.89 -10.86 6.42
C LEU A 97 -0.65 -9.99 7.67
N TYR A 98 0.62 -9.76 7.99
CA TYR A 98 1.04 -8.85 9.05
C TYR A 98 0.53 -7.41 8.84
N CYS A 99 0.54 -6.90 7.60
CA CYS A 99 0.00 -5.57 7.28
C CYS A 99 -1.52 -5.47 7.57
N ILE A 100 -2.28 -6.55 7.36
CA ILE A 100 -3.71 -6.59 7.70
C ILE A 100 -3.90 -6.41 9.22
N ILE A 101 -3.09 -7.10 10.03
CA ILE A 101 -3.14 -6.97 11.49
C ILE A 101 -2.78 -5.55 11.92
N LEU A 102 -1.76 -4.93 11.32
CA LEU A 102 -1.42 -3.52 11.60
C LEU A 102 -2.61 -2.59 11.36
N GLY A 103 -3.34 -2.77 10.25
CA GLY A 103 -4.57 -2.00 9.99
C GLY A 103 -5.66 -2.25 11.04
N ALA A 104 -5.90 -3.51 11.40
CA ALA A 104 -6.90 -3.87 12.42
C ALA A 104 -6.57 -3.29 13.81
N GLN A 105 -5.29 -3.27 14.18
CA GLN A 105 -4.86 -2.67 15.45
C GLN A 105 -4.86 -1.14 15.42
N THR A 106 -4.47 -0.53 14.29
CA THR A 106 -4.59 0.92 14.09
C THR A 106 -6.02 1.37 14.38
N LEU A 107 -7.00 0.60 13.90
CA LEU A 107 -8.42 0.85 14.14
C LEU A 107 -8.78 0.76 15.63
N GLN A 108 -8.38 -0.33 16.29
CA GLN A 108 -8.61 -0.55 17.72
C GLN A 108 -8.09 0.63 18.56
N VAL A 109 -6.89 1.11 18.26
CA VAL A 109 -6.28 2.20 19.00
C VAL A 109 -6.94 3.54 18.66
N GLY A 110 -7.13 3.82 17.37
CA GLY A 110 -7.58 5.11 16.88
C GLY A 110 -9.01 5.47 17.28
N ILE A 111 -9.94 4.49 17.35
CA ILE A 111 -11.32 4.74 17.80
C ILE A 111 -11.36 5.25 19.25
N ASN A 112 -10.41 4.84 20.09
CA ASN A 112 -10.38 5.21 21.50
C ASN A 112 -9.76 6.60 21.76
N LEU A 113 -9.32 7.30 20.70
CA LEU A 113 -8.74 8.64 20.79
C LEU A 113 -9.77 9.72 20.46
N THR A 114 -9.65 10.88 21.11
CA THR A 114 -10.38 12.09 20.71
C THR A 114 -9.90 12.60 19.35
N VAL A 115 -10.76 13.32 18.62
CA VAL A 115 -10.41 13.93 17.32
C VAL A 115 -9.15 14.79 17.46
N GLU A 116 -9.09 15.65 18.48
CA GLU A 116 -7.92 16.50 18.78
C GLU A 116 -6.63 15.69 18.96
N SER A 117 -6.70 14.54 19.63
CA SER A 117 -5.55 13.67 19.81
C SER A 117 -5.10 13.03 18.50
N ARG A 118 -6.04 12.64 17.63
CA ARG A 118 -5.72 12.12 16.30
C ARG A 118 -5.13 13.19 15.39
N VAL A 119 -5.67 14.42 15.43
CA VAL A 119 -5.13 15.57 14.68
C VAL A 119 -3.67 15.86 15.07
N ARG A 120 -3.35 15.85 16.38
CA ARG A 120 -1.96 15.99 16.85
C ARG A 120 -1.04 14.89 16.31
N VAL A 121 -1.53 13.65 16.23
CA VAL A 121 -0.79 12.53 15.64
C VAL A 121 -0.60 12.75 14.14
N TYR A 122 -1.65 13.12 13.40
CA TYR A 122 -1.55 13.41 11.96
C TYR A 122 -0.53 14.52 11.69
N GLU A 123 -0.57 15.62 12.43
CA GLU A 123 0.43 16.68 12.30
C GLU A 123 1.86 16.16 12.50
N SER A 124 2.09 15.42 13.59
CA SER A 124 3.40 14.84 13.89
C SER A 124 3.87 13.87 12.80
N ILE A 125 2.96 13.07 12.26
CA ILE A 125 3.23 12.11 11.19
C ILE A 125 3.59 12.81 9.88
N TYR A 126 2.88 13.87 9.49
CA TYR A 126 3.27 14.61 8.27
C TYR A 126 4.61 15.31 8.41
N ASN A 127 4.93 15.86 9.59
CA ASN A 127 6.25 16.43 9.83
C ASN A 127 7.36 15.37 9.71
N PHE A 128 7.15 14.20 10.32
CA PHE A 128 8.12 13.12 10.24
C PHE A 128 8.22 12.53 8.83
N LEU A 129 7.09 12.38 8.11
CA LEU A 129 7.08 11.94 6.72
C LEU A 129 7.90 12.88 5.83
N ILE A 130 7.72 14.20 5.96
CA ILE A 130 8.48 15.19 5.19
C ILE A 130 9.97 15.09 5.50
N PHE A 131 10.33 15.00 6.78
CA PHE A 131 11.72 14.83 7.20
C PHE A 131 12.33 13.56 6.59
N TYR A 132 11.63 12.45 6.74
CA TYR A 132 12.10 11.13 6.32
C TYR A 132 12.22 11.00 4.79
N MET A 133 11.25 11.51 4.03
CA MET A 133 11.29 11.52 2.57
C MET A 133 12.32 12.50 2.01
N SER A 134 12.57 13.62 2.71
CA SER A 134 13.69 14.51 2.39
C SER A 134 15.03 13.81 2.60
N LEU A 135 15.16 13.05 3.69
CA LEU A 135 16.36 12.25 3.97
C LEU A 135 16.58 11.16 2.91
N ASP A 136 15.51 10.48 2.48
CA ASP A 136 15.56 9.53 1.36
C ASP A 136 16.12 10.20 0.11
N LEU A 137 15.57 11.36 -0.29
CA LEU A 137 16.04 12.10 -1.46
C LEU A 137 17.53 12.47 -1.34
N ILE A 138 17.96 13.02 -0.21
CA ILE A 138 19.38 13.38 0.01
C ILE A 138 20.27 12.16 -0.14
N ILE A 139 19.90 11.02 0.45
CA ILE A 139 20.68 9.78 0.34
C ILE A 139 20.74 9.30 -1.12
N ARG A 140 19.62 9.33 -1.87
CA ARG A 140 19.60 8.98 -3.30
C ARG A 140 20.52 9.88 -4.14
N LEU A 141 20.62 11.17 -3.79
CA LEU A 141 21.53 12.12 -4.45
C LEU A 141 23.00 11.90 -4.08
N VAL A 142 23.29 11.43 -2.86
CA VAL A 142 24.67 11.19 -2.40
C VAL A 142 25.20 9.85 -2.93
N VAL A 143 24.35 8.84 -3.05
CA VAL A 143 24.73 7.48 -3.48
C VAL A 143 24.68 7.31 -5.00
N SER A 144 24.18 8.31 -5.75
CA SER A 144 24.06 8.22 -7.20
C SER A 144 25.42 8.00 -7.88
N LYS A 145 25.45 7.08 -8.85
CA LYS A 145 26.66 6.73 -9.61
C LYS A 145 27.10 7.81 -10.61
N ASN A 146 26.28 8.84 -10.82
CA ASN A 146 26.55 9.99 -11.67
C ASN A 146 26.96 9.62 -13.11
N THR A 147 26.36 8.58 -13.68
CA THR A 147 26.59 8.14 -15.07
C THR A 147 25.85 9.00 -16.09
N GLY A 148 25.21 10.10 -15.67
CA GLY A 148 24.36 10.96 -16.49
C GLY A 148 22.94 10.42 -16.72
N SER A 149 22.62 9.25 -16.19
CA SER A 149 21.29 8.63 -16.30
C SER A 149 20.42 9.00 -15.10
N PHE A 150 19.16 9.39 -15.32
CA PHE A 150 18.24 9.68 -14.21
C PHE A 150 17.95 8.42 -13.34
N TYR A 151 18.23 7.22 -13.87
CA TYR A 151 18.11 5.97 -13.13
C TYR A 151 19.06 5.88 -11.93
N ASP A 152 20.17 6.62 -11.94
CA ASP A 152 21.11 6.65 -10.82
C ASP A 152 20.46 7.19 -9.54
N TYR A 153 19.50 8.10 -9.70
CA TYR A 153 18.79 8.73 -8.59
C TYR A 153 17.58 7.94 -8.11
N LYS A 154 17.32 6.74 -8.67
CA LYS A 154 16.21 5.88 -8.24
C LYS A 154 16.58 4.93 -7.12
N TRP A 155 17.86 4.60 -6.97
CA TRP A 155 18.35 3.68 -5.94
C TRP A 155 18.58 4.40 -4.61
N GLY A 156 18.14 3.79 -3.51
CA GLY A 156 18.26 4.35 -2.17
C GLY A 156 18.54 3.30 -1.10
N ILE A 157 18.74 3.76 0.14
CA ILE A 157 18.99 2.90 1.31
C ILE A 157 17.68 2.52 2.02
N PHE A 158 16.71 3.43 2.05
CA PHE A 158 15.48 3.24 2.80
C PHE A 158 14.48 2.34 2.07
N TYR A 159 14.41 2.48 0.75
CA TYR A 159 13.57 1.66 -0.11
C TYR A 159 14.40 1.02 -1.21
N PHE A 160 13.88 -0.08 -1.75
CA PHE A 160 14.51 -0.77 -2.88
C PHE A 160 14.68 0.15 -4.09
N ASP A 161 13.63 0.91 -4.41
CA ASP A 161 13.68 1.98 -5.40
C ASP A 161 12.81 3.19 -4.98
N SER A 162 12.97 4.29 -5.71
CA SER A 162 12.19 5.52 -5.51
C SER A 162 10.71 5.38 -5.87
N ASN A 163 10.28 4.33 -6.58
CA ASN A 163 8.86 4.09 -6.86
C ASN A 163 8.11 3.69 -5.58
N PHE A 164 8.72 2.94 -4.67
CA PHE A 164 8.12 2.67 -3.35
C PHE A 164 7.92 3.96 -2.55
N SER A 165 8.93 4.84 -2.54
CA SER A 165 8.81 6.17 -1.92
C SER A 165 7.68 6.96 -2.54
N ALA A 166 7.57 6.94 -3.88
CA ALA A 166 6.53 7.65 -4.62
C ALA A 166 5.12 7.15 -4.26
N LEU A 167 4.95 5.83 -4.12
CA LEU A 167 3.68 5.22 -3.75
C LEU A 167 3.25 5.65 -2.34
N ILE A 168 4.17 5.68 -1.38
CA ILE A 168 3.89 6.13 -0.01
C ILE A 168 3.51 7.61 0.00
N ILE A 169 4.33 8.46 -0.65
CA ILE A 169 4.07 9.89 -0.76
C ILE A 169 2.70 10.13 -1.40
N LEU A 170 2.37 9.43 -2.49
CA LEU A 170 1.10 9.52 -3.19
C LEU A 170 -0.09 9.24 -2.26
N ILE A 171 -0.05 8.13 -1.52
CA ILE A 171 -1.15 7.75 -0.63
C ILE A 171 -1.30 8.74 0.53
N PHE A 172 -0.20 9.20 1.10
CA PHE A 172 -0.23 10.23 2.15
C PHE A 172 -0.71 11.60 1.64
N LEU A 173 -0.33 11.98 0.42
CA LEU A 173 -0.76 13.22 -0.20
C LEU A 173 -2.28 13.19 -0.43
N MET A 174 -2.80 12.06 -0.92
CA MET A 174 -4.23 11.86 -1.13
C MET A 174 -5.02 11.75 0.19
N PHE A 175 -4.43 11.13 1.22
CA PHE A 175 -4.98 11.14 2.58
C PHE A 175 -5.05 12.56 3.16
N SER A 176 -4.08 13.43 2.86
CA SER A 176 -4.09 14.83 3.32
C SER A 176 -5.26 15.61 2.72
N ILE A 177 -5.58 15.34 1.45
CA ILE A 177 -6.71 15.95 0.74
C ILE A 177 -8.02 15.44 1.34
N PHE A 178 -8.13 14.14 1.62
CA PHE A 178 -9.27 13.56 2.32
C PHE A 178 -9.52 14.25 3.66
N LEU A 179 -8.48 14.37 4.52
CA LEU A 179 -8.59 15.01 5.83
C LEU A 179 -9.03 16.48 5.72
N LYS A 180 -8.49 17.22 4.74
CA LYS A 180 -8.86 18.62 4.49
C LYS A 180 -10.31 18.76 4.03
N VAL A 181 -10.76 17.92 3.09
CA VAL A 181 -12.14 17.94 2.56
C VAL A 181 -13.15 17.57 3.64
N LYS A 182 -12.77 16.72 4.60
CA LYS A 182 -13.59 16.38 5.76
C LYS A 182 -13.54 17.40 6.90
N GLY A 183 -12.73 18.45 6.78
CA GLY A 183 -12.59 19.47 7.82
C GLY A 183 -11.91 18.96 9.09
N ILE A 184 -11.13 17.88 9.01
CA ILE A 184 -10.50 17.23 10.18
C ILE A 184 -9.14 17.85 10.46
N TYR A 185 -8.30 17.91 9.42
CA TYR A 185 -6.93 18.43 9.52
C TYR A 185 -6.48 18.97 8.17
N ASN A 186 -5.75 20.08 8.20
CA ASN A 186 -5.16 20.69 7.02
C ASN A 186 -3.65 20.85 7.26
N ILE A 187 -2.84 20.19 6.44
CA ILE A 187 -1.37 20.25 6.54
C ILE A 187 -0.79 21.63 6.21
N GLY A 188 -1.57 22.52 5.57
CA GLY A 188 -1.11 23.82 5.11
C GLY A 188 -0.40 23.76 3.75
N TYR A 189 -0.38 24.90 3.05
CA TYR A 189 0.10 24.96 1.66
C TYR A 189 1.59 24.63 1.53
N ILE A 190 2.43 25.12 2.45
CA ILE A 190 3.89 24.88 2.41
C ILE A 190 4.20 23.38 2.49
N ARG A 191 3.66 22.68 3.50
CA ARG A 191 3.86 21.23 3.67
C ARG A 191 3.31 20.46 2.47
N PHE A 192 2.15 20.86 1.94
CA PHE A 192 1.57 20.25 0.74
C PHE A 192 2.49 20.36 -0.48
N TYR A 193 3.03 21.56 -0.77
CA TYR A 193 3.96 21.76 -1.89
C TYR A 193 5.28 21.02 -1.72
N ILE A 194 5.81 20.93 -0.49
CA ILE A 194 7.01 20.12 -0.21
C ILE A 194 6.76 18.65 -0.54
N ILE A 195 5.62 18.09 -0.12
CA ILE A 195 5.30 16.68 -0.41
C ILE A 195 5.11 16.46 -1.92
N CYS A 196 4.49 17.41 -2.65
CA CYS A 196 4.40 17.36 -4.12
C CYS A 196 5.80 17.39 -4.77
N PHE A 197 6.69 18.26 -4.30
CA PHE A 197 8.07 18.32 -4.80
C PHE A 197 8.83 17.00 -4.54
N LEU A 198 8.67 16.42 -3.35
CA LEU A 198 9.25 15.12 -3.01
C LEU A 198 8.70 14.01 -3.92
N LEU A 199 7.41 14.02 -4.25
CA LEU A 199 6.81 13.09 -5.22
C LEU A 199 7.46 13.21 -6.59
N LEU A 200 7.63 14.45 -7.11
CA LEU A 200 8.27 14.68 -8.41
C LEU A 200 9.73 14.19 -8.41
N SER A 201 10.44 14.41 -7.30
CA SER A 201 11.84 14.00 -7.09
C SER A 201 12.04 12.48 -6.97
N THR A 202 10.96 11.68 -7.01
CA THR A 202 11.06 10.22 -7.13
C THR A 202 11.22 9.75 -8.58
N PHE A 203 10.94 10.61 -9.56
CA PHE A 203 10.88 10.27 -10.99
C PHE A 203 9.95 9.08 -11.32
N SER A 204 8.97 8.81 -10.46
CA SER A 204 7.94 7.78 -10.69
C SER A 204 6.80 8.35 -11.52
N ARG A 205 6.93 8.28 -12.85
CA ARG A 205 5.91 8.77 -13.81
C ARG A 205 4.49 8.27 -13.49
N ALA A 206 4.36 7.00 -13.14
CA ALA A 206 3.07 6.40 -12.80
C ALA A 206 2.45 7.03 -11.54
N SER A 207 3.23 7.24 -10.48
CA SER A 207 2.74 7.86 -9.24
C SER A 207 2.42 9.34 -9.42
N ILE A 208 3.23 10.07 -10.21
CA ILE A 208 2.97 11.48 -10.55
C ILE A 208 1.66 11.58 -11.35
N PHE A 209 1.49 10.76 -12.38
CA PHE A 209 0.27 10.71 -13.18
C PHE A 209 -0.94 10.31 -12.33
N ALA A 210 -0.80 9.29 -11.47
CA ALA A 210 -1.84 8.85 -10.55
C ALA A 210 -2.28 9.98 -9.60
N PHE A 211 -1.33 10.77 -9.07
CA PHE A 211 -1.64 11.94 -8.25
C PHE A 211 -2.44 12.98 -9.03
N VAL A 212 -1.91 13.41 -10.19
CA VAL A 212 -2.52 14.45 -11.02
C VAL A 212 -3.94 14.05 -11.40
N LEU A 213 -4.12 12.86 -11.96
CA LEU A 213 -5.43 12.37 -12.37
C LEU A 213 -6.39 12.27 -11.18
N SER A 214 -5.97 11.66 -10.07
CA SER A 214 -6.81 11.52 -8.89
C SER A 214 -7.20 12.89 -8.32
N TYR A 215 -6.26 13.82 -8.21
CA TYR A 215 -6.51 15.17 -7.72
C TYR A 215 -7.53 15.92 -8.59
N PHE A 216 -7.38 15.87 -9.92
CA PHE A 216 -8.34 16.47 -10.86
C PHE A 216 -9.73 15.84 -10.73
N LEU A 217 -9.81 14.50 -10.66
CA LEU A 217 -11.07 13.77 -10.47
C LEU A 217 -11.78 14.20 -9.18
N TYR A 218 -11.04 14.43 -8.09
CA TYR A 218 -11.63 14.92 -6.84
C TYR A 218 -12.05 16.37 -6.89
N ARG A 219 -11.22 17.23 -7.49
CA ARG A 219 -11.45 18.67 -7.49
C ARG A 219 -12.64 19.07 -8.37
N PHE A 220 -12.77 18.46 -9.54
CA PHE A 220 -13.75 18.86 -10.56
C PHE A 220 -14.80 17.77 -10.85
N GLY A 221 -14.41 16.51 -10.67
CA GLY A 221 -15.22 15.36 -11.07
C GLY A 221 -16.01 14.70 -9.95
N ARG A 222 -16.04 15.22 -8.71
CA ARG A 222 -16.56 14.47 -7.54
C ARG A 222 -17.96 13.87 -7.74
N LYS A 223 -18.86 14.58 -8.44
CA LYS A 223 -20.22 14.08 -8.76
C LYS A 223 -20.19 12.90 -9.75
N TYR A 224 -19.28 12.94 -10.71
CA TYR A 224 -19.14 11.98 -11.80
C TYR A 224 -17.94 11.04 -11.62
N ILE A 225 -17.29 11.06 -10.44
CA ILE A 225 -16.01 10.38 -10.23
C ILE A 225 -16.09 8.90 -10.54
N PHE A 226 -17.23 8.28 -10.23
CA PHE A 226 -17.49 6.88 -10.57
C PHE A 226 -17.52 6.65 -12.08
N ILE A 227 -18.28 7.46 -12.83
CA ILE A 227 -18.42 7.33 -14.29
C ILE A 227 -17.09 7.63 -14.99
N ILE A 228 -16.39 8.70 -14.60
CA ILE A 228 -15.11 9.06 -15.19
C ILE A 228 -14.06 7.98 -14.88
N SER A 229 -14.02 7.48 -13.63
CA SER A 229 -13.12 6.38 -13.27
C SER A 229 -13.43 5.11 -14.07
N LEU A 230 -14.70 4.81 -14.33
CA LEU A 230 -15.12 3.67 -15.14
C LEU A 230 -14.64 3.83 -16.59
N ILE A 231 -14.93 4.96 -17.23
CA ILE A 231 -14.48 5.25 -18.61
C ILE A 231 -12.96 5.18 -18.71
N PHE A 232 -12.25 5.82 -17.77
CA PHE A 232 -10.80 5.81 -17.74
C PHE A 232 -10.25 4.39 -17.55
N SER A 233 -10.88 3.57 -16.71
CA SER A 233 -10.47 2.17 -16.51
C SER A 233 -10.68 1.34 -17.77
N ILE A 234 -11.80 1.51 -18.47
CA ILE A 234 -12.06 0.82 -19.75
C ILE A 234 -11.01 1.21 -20.79
N LEU A 235 -10.74 2.51 -20.94
CA LEU A 235 -9.72 3.00 -21.87
C LEU A 235 -8.33 2.49 -21.50
N ALA A 236 -7.98 2.51 -20.22
CA ALA A 236 -6.69 2.00 -19.74
C ALA A 236 -6.54 0.50 -20.01
N ILE A 237 -7.59 -0.30 -19.78
CA ILE A 237 -7.59 -1.74 -20.09
C ILE A 237 -7.41 -1.97 -21.59
N TYR A 238 -8.13 -1.22 -22.43
CA TYR A 238 -8.02 -1.32 -23.89
C TYR A 238 -6.60 -0.99 -24.37
N LEU A 239 -6.04 0.16 -23.96
CA LEU A 239 -4.69 0.57 -24.33
C LEU A 239 -3.63 -0.41 -23.82
N PHE A 240 -3.82 -0.91 -22.60
CA PHE A 240 -2.92 -1.91 -22.02
C PHE A 240 -2.96 -3.22 -22.83
N TYR A 241 -4.15 -3.69 -23.20
CA TYR A 241 -4.30 -4.89 -24.04
C TYR A 241 -3.62 -4.73 -25.40
N ASP A 242 -3.83 -3.59 -26.08
CA ASP A 242 -3.18 -3.29 -27.35
C ASP A 242 -1.64 -3.29 -27.25
N LEU A 243 -1.09 -2.66 -26.20
CA LEU A 243 0.35 -2.66 -25.93
C LEU A 243 0.91 -4.05 -25.64
N VAL A 244 0.14 -4.91 -24.94
CA VAL A 244 0.52 -6.30 -24.72
C VAL A 244 0.55 -7.07 -26.05
N LEU A 245 -0.46 -6.92 -26.90
CA LEU A 245 -0.48 -7.56 -28.22
C LEU A 245 0.69 -7.11 -29.10
N ASN A 246 0.99 -5.81 -29.09
CA ASN A 246 2.14 -5.27 -29.81
C ASN A 246 3.46 -5.84 -29.31
N TYR A 247 3.60 -6.07 -28.00
CA TYR A 247 4.78 -6.72 -27.44
C TYR A 247 4.87 -8.20 -27.84
N LEU A 248 3.75 -8.93 -27.76
CA LEU A 248 3.69 -10.35 -28.13
C LEU A 248 3.92 -10.60 -29.64
N SER A 249 3.63 -9.61 -30.49
CA SER A 249 3.93 -9.68 -31.93
C SER A 249 5.40 -9.44 -32.28
N GLY A 250 6.27 -9.25 -31.28
CA GLY A 250 7.71 -9.13 -31.44
C GLY A 250 8.26 -7.70 -31.36
N ASN A 251 7.42 -6.69 -31.10
CA ASN A 251 7.92 -5.34 -30.86
C ASN A 251 8.57 -5.25 -29.46
N SER A 252 9.68 -4.50 -29.37
CA SER A 252 10.31 -4.19 -28.10
C SER A 252 10.14 -2.73 -27.73
N PHE A 253 10.02 -2.44 -26.44
CA PHE A 253 9.95 -1.07 -25.92
C PHE A 253 11.27 -0.62 -25.28
N VAL A 254 12.37 -1.36 -25.51
CA VAL A 254 13.70 -1.07 -24.95
C VAL A 254 14.15 0.33 -25.34
N ASN A 255 13.92 0.73 -26.59
CA ASN A 255 14.29 2.05 -27.12
C ASN A 255 13.46 3.20 -26.52
N ILE A 256 12.31 2.89 -25.89
CA ILE A 256 11.48 3.88 -25.20
C ILE A 256 11.94 4.02 -23.75
N ASP A 257 11.99 2.90 -23.03
CA ASP A 257 12.35 2.86 -21.60
C ASP A 257 12.55 1.41 -21.13
N GLY A 258 13.73 1.08 -20.58
CA GLY A 258 14.01 -0.27 -20.09
C GLY A 258 13.04 -0.73 -18.99
N SER A 259 12.63 0.17 -18.08
CA SER A 259 11.64 -0.13 -17.05
C SER A 259 10.26 -0.42 -17.63
N PHE A 260 9.81 0.34 -18.65
CA PHE A 260 8.56 0.06 -19.36
C PHE A 260 8.62 -1.29 -20.07
N ASN A 261 9.68 -1.59 -20.80
CA ASN A 261 9.89 -2.86 -21.49
C ASN A 261 9.82 -4.07 -20.53
N SER A 262 10.49 -3.98 -19.39
CA SER A 262 10.53 -5.06 -18.40
C SER A 262 9.14 -5.48 -17.88
N LYS A 263 8.16 -4.56 -17.86
CA LYS A 263 6.80 -4.86 -17.41
C LYS A 263 6.05 -5.73 -18.41
N PHE A 264 6.20 -5.45 -19.70
CA PHE A 264 5.59 -6.27 -20.76
C PHE A 264 6.29 -7.62 -20.91
N TYR A 265 7.61 -7.66 -20.72
CA TYR A 265 8.35 -8.92 -20.59
C TYR A 265 7.78 -9.81 -19.48
N LEU A 266 7.55 -9.27 -18.28
CA LEU A 266 7.00 -10.05 -17.19
C LEU A 266 5.58 -10.55 -17.49
N ILE A 267 4.79 -9.77 -18.24
CA ILE A 267 3.45 -10.18 -18.69
C ILE A 267 3.55 -11.29 -19.73
N SER A 268 4.48 -11.22 -20.70
CA SER A 268 4.64 -12.29 -21.69
C SER A 268 5.06 -13.60 -21.02
N VAL A 269 6.03 -13.54 -20.10
CA VAL A 269 6.43 -14.69 -19.26
C VAL A 269 5.24 -15.25 -18.47
N ALA A 270 4.40 -14.37 -17.91
CA ALA A 270 3.19 -14.79 -17.21
C ALA A 270 2.20 -15.49 -18.16
N LEU A 271 1.99 -14.99 -19.39
CA LEU A 271 1.08 -15.62 -20.33
C LEU A 271 1.58 -17.00 -20.78
N ASP A 272 2.87 -17.12 -21.09
CA ASP A 272 3.49 -18.36 -21.56
C ASP A 272 3.41 -19.48 -20.52
N ASN A 273 3.55 -19.13 -19.24
CA ASN A 273 3.58 -20.11 -18.15
C ASN A 273 2.19 -20.41 -17.56
N TYR A 274 1.17 -19.59 -17.82
CA TYR A 274 -0.09 -19.69 -17.07
C TYR A 274 -0.84 -20.97 -17.38
N TYR A 275 -0.76 -21.46 -18.62
CA TYR A 275 -1.41 -22.69 -19.01
C TYR A 275 -0.93 -23.88 -18.16
N ASN A 276 0.38 -23.95 -17.91
CA ASN A 276 1.05 -25.03 -17.19
C ASN A 276 0.91 -24.94 -15.67
N LEU A 277 0.44 -23.81 -15.13
CA LEU A 277 0.25 -23.66 -13.69
C LEU A 277 -0.86 -24.62 -13.20
N PRO A 278 -0.62 -25.42 -12.13
CA PRO A 278 -1.63 -26.33 -11.60
C PRO A 278 -2.91 -25.59 -11.21
N VAL A 279 -4.06 -26.27 -11.38
CA VAL A 279 -5.38 -25.67 -11.11
C VAL A 279 -5.49 -25.14 -9.68
N VAL A 280 -4.92 -25.86 -8.70
CA VAL A 280 -4.91 -25.40 -7.29
C VAL A 280 -4.17 -24.07 -7.16
N ASN A 281 -3.03 -23.90 -7.83
CA ASN A 281 -2.26 -22.65 -7.82
C ASN A 281 -2.91 -21.53 -8.63
N LYS A 282 -3.69 -21.83 -9.68
CA LYS A 282 -4.54 -20.83 -10.34
C LYS A 282 -5.61 -20.28 -9.39
N ILE A 283 -6.18 -21.14 -8.54
CA ILE A 283 -7.22 -20.76 -7.58
C ILE A 283 -6.63 -20.02 -6.38
N PHE A 284 -5.62 -20.58 -5.72
CA PHE A 284 -5.09 -20.09 -4.44
C PHE A 284 -3.79 -19.26 -4.56
N GLY A 285 -3.26 -19.16 -5.77
CA GLY A 285 -2.00 -18.49 -6.04
C GLY A 285 -0.77 -19.35 -5.72
N ILE A 286 0.40 -18.78 -5.99
CA ILE A 286 1.71 -19.35 -5.65
C ILE A 286 2.34 -18.67 -4.42
N GLY A 287 1.68 -17.66 -3.84
CA GLY A 287 2.25 -16.82 -2.80
C GLY A 287 3.03 -15.63 -3.37
N LEU A 288 3.17 -14.59 -2.55
CA LEU A 288 3.83 -13.33 -2.94
C LEU A 288 5.33 -13.52 -3.14
N ALA A 289 5.90 -12.83 -4.13
CA ALA A 289 7.29 -12.90 -4.58
C ALA A 289 7.71 -14.21 -5.28
N ASN A 290 6.86 -15.23 -5.30
CA ASN A 290 7.18 -16.52 -5.92
C ASN A 290 7.10 -16.52 -7.45
N PHE A 291 6.58 -15.46 -8.07
CA PHE A 291 6.65 -15.33 -9.53
C PHE A 291 8.09 -15.22 -10.05
N SER A 292 9.04 -14.85 -9.18
CA SER A 292 10.48 -14.83 -9.48
C SER A 292 11.00 -16.17 -10.04
N TYR A 293 10.36 -17.29 -9.69
CA TYR A 293 10.63 -18.61 -10.27
C TYR A 293 10.45 -18.62 -11.80
N TYR A 294 9.38 -18.02 -12.32
CA TYR A 294 9.08 -18.01 -13.76
C TYR A 294 9.87 -16.94 -14.52
N SER A 295 10.22 -15.84 -13.84
CA SER A 295 10.84 -14.67 -14.46
C SER A 295 12.35 -14.61 -14.31
N ASN A 296 13.02 -15.75 -14.08
CA ASN A 296 14.47 -15.84 -13.89
C ASN A 296 14.99 -14.89 -12.80
N GLY A 297 14.30 -14.83 -11.66
CA GLY A 297 14.66 -14.00 -10.51
C GLY A 297 14.21 -12.54 -10.61
N ILE A 298 13.55 -12.11 -11.69
CA ILE A 298 13.05 -10.73 -11.81
C ILE A 298 11.77 -10.58 -10.98
N PHE A 299 11.84 -9.73 -9.95
CA PHE A 299 10.69 -9.50 -9.09
C PHE A 299 9.52 -8.83 -9.87
N ALA A 300 8.36 -9.48 -9.87
CA ALA A 300 7.17 -8.93 -10.52
C ALA A 300 6.47 -7.92 -9.60
N HIS A 301 6.75 -6.64 -9.82
CA HIS A 301 6.04 -5.54 -9.16
C HIS A 301 4.78 -5.10 -9.93
N ASN A 302 4.07 -5.97 -10.64
CA ASN A 302 2.88 -5.59 -11.40
C ASN A 302 1.62 -6.18 -10.75
N ILE A 303 0.62 -5.32 -10.50
CA ILE A 303 -0.65 -5.73 -9.88
C ILE A 303 -1.32 -6.92 -10.58
N LEU A 304 -1.20 -7.03 -11.91
CA LEU A 304 -1.79 -8.13 -12.66
C LEU A 304 -1.14 -9.47 -12.33
N ILE A 305 0.20 -9.50 -12.30
CA ILE A 305 0.94 -10.72 -11.96
C ILE A 305 0.67 -11.07 -10.50
N THR A 306 0.73 -10.09 -9.60
CA THR A 306 0.41 -10.32 -8.19
C THR A 306 -1.01 -10.87 -8.01
N PHE A 307 -1.99 -10.35 -8.74
CA PHE A 307 -3.37 -10.83 -8.63
C PHE A 307 -3.55 -12.24 -9.21
N PHE A 308 -3.13 -12.50 -10.45
CA PHE A 308 -3.43 -13.76 -11.11
C PHE A 308 -2.49 -14.91 -10.71
N TYR A 309 -1.22 -14.61 -10.47
CA TYR A 309 -0.24 -15.62 -10.06
C TYR A 309 -0.11 -15.72 -8.55
N GLU A 310 0.17 -14.62 -7.87
CA GLU A 310 0.59 -14.68 -6.47
C GLU A 310 -0.60 -14.83 -5.51
N PHE A 311 -1.72 -14.18 -5.81
CA PHE A 311 -2.98 -14.27 -5.04
C PHE A 311 -3.90 -15.39 -5.54
N GLY A 312 -3.87 -15.66 -6.84
CA GLY A 312 -4.86 -16.53 -7.50
C GLY A 312 -6.28 -15.95 -7.47
N PHE A 313 -7.21 -16.62 -8.15
CA PHE A 313 -8.61 -16.18 -8.22
C PHE A 313 -9.27 -16.00 -6.84
N PHE A 314 -8.97 -16.88 -5.88
CA PHE A 314 -9.47 -16.79 -4.52
C PHE A 314 -8.96 -15.54 -3.80
N GLY A 315 -7.65 -15.26 -3.89
CA GLY A 315 -7.07 -14.05 -3.30
C GLY A 315 -7.64 -12.78 -3.93
N ILE A 316 -7.83 -12.75 -5.26
CA ILE A 316 -8.51 -11.63 -5.95
C ILE A 316 -9.92 -11.43 -5.40
N LEU A 317 -10.72 -12.50 -5.31
CA LEU A 317 -12.09 -12.41 -4.78
C LEU A 317 -12.10 -11.85 -3.35
N CYS A 318 -11.22 -12.34 -2.49
CA CYS A 318 -11.06 -11.84 -1.13
C CYS A 318 -10.70 -10.35 -1.13
N PHE A 319 -9.75 -9.93 -1.95
CA PHE A 319 -9.34 -8.52 -2.06
C PHE A 319 -10.49 -7.63 -2.56
N VAL A 320 -11.27 -8.08 -3.54
CA VAL A 320 -12.46 -7.36 -4.02
C VAL A 320 -13.51 -7.24 -2.90
N LEU A 321 -13.72 -8.30 -2.11
CA LEU A 321 -14.62 -8.25 -0.94
C LEU A 321 -14.13 -7.26 0.12
N LEU A 322 -12.81 -7.18 0.37
CA LEU A 322 -12.20 -6.16 1.22
C LEU A 322 -12.53 -4.75 0.71
N LEU A 323 -12.31 -4.47 -0.57
CA LEU A 323 -12.61 -3.17 -1.16
C LEU A 323 -14.10 -2.82 -1.09
N PHE A 324 -14.97 -3.79 -1.40
CA PHE A 324 -16.41 -3.61 -1.37
C PHE A 324 -16.94 -3.34 0.05
N TYR A 325 -16.50 -4.12 1.04
CA TYR A 325 -16.88 -3.89 2.43
C TYR A 325 -16.36 -2.56 2.95
N SER A 326 -15.13 -2.21 2.60
CA SER A 326 -14.54 -0.91 2.92
C SER A 326 -15.31 0.24 2.27
N TYR A 327 -15.75 0.10 1.02
CA TYR A 327 -16.62 1.08 0.35
C TYR A 327 -17.97 1.22 1.08
N LYS A 328 -18.60 0.13 1.55
CA LYS A 328 -19.83 0.22 2.35
C LYS A 328 -19.62 1.01 3.65
N LYS A 329 -18.44 0.89 4.27
CA LYS A 329 -18.12 1.52 5.56
C LYS A 329 -17.63 2.95 5.43
N ILE A 330 -16.76 3.25 4.47
CA ILE A 330 -16.13 4.55 4.26
C ILE A 330 -16.94 5.42 3.27
N GLY A 331 -17.65 4.78 2.34
CA GLY A 331 -18.37 5.45 1.26
C GLY A 331 -17.45 5.87 0.11
N LYS A 332 -17.87 6.87 -0.67
CA LYS A 332 -17.13 7.39 -1.84
C LYS A 332 -15.73 7.91 -1.49
N ASP A 333 -15.48 8.24 -0.22
CA ASP A 333 -14.18 8.76 0.19
C ASP A 333 -13.07 7.69 0.08
N ILE A 334 -13.38 6.39 0.09
CA ILE A 334 -12.36 5.33 -0.09
C ILE A 334 -11.57 5.47 -1.39
N PHE A 335 -12.19 6.08 -2.40
CA PHE A 335 -11.57 6.30 -3.69
C PHE A 335 -10.33 7.23 -3.59
N TYR A 336 -10.15 8.01 -2.49
CA TYR A 336 -8.95 8.84 -2.28
C TYR A 336 -7.69 7.96 -2.23
N VAL A 337 -7.83 6.72 -1.82
CA VAL A 337 -6.74 5.74 -1.74
C VAL A 337 -6.81 4.76 -2.90
N ILE A 338 -8.00 4.22 -3.20
CA ILE A 338 -8.16 3.15 -4.20
C ILE A 338 -7.71 3.59 -5.61
N ILE A 339 -8.17 4.75 -6.09
CA ILE A 339 -7.85 5.21 -7.45
C ILE A 339 -6.33 5.37 -7.66
N PRO A 340 -5.62 6.17 -6.85
CA PRO A 340 -4.18 6.34 -7.03
C PRO A 340 -3.40 5.04 -6.79
N PHE A 341 -3.86 4.19 -5.86
CA PHE A 341 -3.26 2.88 -5.60
C PHE A 341 -3.33 1.95 -6.81
N PHE A 342 -4.49 1.84 -7.48
CA PHE A 342 -4.63 0.99 -8.66
C PHE A 342 -3.89 1.54 -9.88
N ILE A 343 -3.94 2.86 -10.13
CA ILE A 343 -3.22 3.48 -11.25
C ILE A 343 -1.71 3.26 -11.09
N SER A 344 -1.18 3.50 -9.89
CA SER A 344 0.25 3.26 -9.62
C SER A 344 0.59 1.76 -9.61
N GLY A 345 -0.34 0.90 -9.18
CA GLY A 345 -0.20 -0.56 -9.12
C GLY A 345 0.08 -1.25 -10.45
N PHE A 346 -0.37 -0.69 -11.58
CA PHE A 346 0.02 -1.17 -12.92
C PHE A 346 1.52 -1.01 -13.19
N SER A 347 2.17 -0.08 -12.49
CA SER A 347 3.61 0.14 -12.58
C SER A 347 4.38 -0.54 -11.46
N LEU A 348 3.94 -0.35 -10.22
CA LEU A 348 4.54 -0.92 -9.02
C LEU A 348 3.42 -1.29 -8.04
N PHE A 349 3.18 -2.57 -7.86
CA PHE A 349 2.36 -3.12 -6.80
C PHE A 349 3.25 -3.69 -5.72
N SER A 350 3.19 -3.10 -4.53
CA SER A 350 3.84 -3.65 -3.35
C SER A 350 2.75 -4.20 -2.44
N ALA A 351 2.59 -5.52 -2.46
CA ALA A 351 1.53 -6.17 -1.70
C ALA A 351 1.73 -6.01 -0.19
N TYR A 352 2.97 -6.07 0.31
CA TYR A 352 3.31 -6.01 1.74
C TYR A 352 3.54 -4.58 2.25
N MET A 353 2.59 -3.67 2.01
CA MET A 353 2.70 -2.28 2.45
C MET A 353 1.72 -1.95 3.59
N PRO A 354 2.23 -1.70 4.81
CA PRO A 354 1.39 -1.33 5.93
C PRO A 354 0.54 -0.08 5.67
N PHE A 355 1.01 0.87 4.85
CA PHE A 355 0.25 2.09 4.56
C PHE A 355 -1.16 1.84 4.03
N PHE A 356 -1.39 0.81 3.22
CA PHE A 356 -2.71 0.64 2.61
C PHE A 356 -3.75 0.33 3.69
N PHE A 357 -3.47 -0.66 4.53
CA PHE A 357 -4.38 -1.08 5.60
C PHE A 357 -4.46 -0.06 6.73
N ILE A 358 -3.35 0.59 7.09
CA ILE A 358 -3.31 1.63 8.13
C ILE A 358 -4.11 2.86 7.71
N ILE A 359 -3.89 3.38 6.50
CA ILE A 359 -4.61 4.57 6.00
C ILE A 359 -6.09 4.24 5.80
N LEU A 360 -6.42 3.03 5.32
CA LEU A 360 -7.81 2.57 5.22
C LEU A 360 -8.50 2.57 6.59
N ALA A 361 -7.81 2.10 7.64
CA ALA A 361 -8.30 2.15 9.01
C ALA A 361 -8.51 3.60 9.50
N CYS A 362 -7.55 4.50 9.25
CA CYS A 362 -7.68 5.93 9.59
C CYS A 362 -8.89 6.57 8.89
N MET A 363 -9.09 6.31 7.60
CA MET A 363 -10.25 6.83 6.86
C MET A 363 -11.57 6.31 7.43
N TYR A 364 -11.63 5.04 7.85
CA TYR A 364 -12.80 4.51 8.52
C TYR A 364 -13.06 5.18 9.89
N ILE A 365 -12.02 5.37 10.71
CA ILE A 365 -12.13 6.10 12.00
C ILE A 365 -12.75 7.48 11.78
N GLU A 366 -12.24 8.21 10.78
CA GLU A 366 -12.67 9.59 10.51
C GLU A 366 -14.05 9.69 9.85
N THR A 367 -14.45 8.71 9.04
CA THR A 367 -15.79 8.70 8.42
C THR A 367 -16.88 8.20 9.36
N ARG A 368 -16.54 7.34 10.32
CA ARG A 368 -17.47 6.86 11.35
C ARG A 368 -17.98 8.02 12.21
N GLY A 369 -17.09 8.90 12.66
CA GLY A 369 -17.46 10.05 13.50
C GLY A 369 -18.44 11.01 12.83
N SER A 370 -18.49 11.06 11.49
CA SER A 370 -19.44 11.90 10.74
C SER A 370 -20.81 11.25 10.51
N ARG A 371 -21.01 9.97 10.83
CA ARG A 371 -22.29 9.25 10.64
C ARG A 371 -23.10 9.09 11.93
N ASP A 372 -22.44 9.29 13.08
CA ASP A 372 -23.05 9.19 14.41
C ASP A 372 -23.52 10.58 14.94
N ASN A 373 -23.32 11.64 14.15
CA ASN A 373 -23.94 12.97 14.27
C ASN A 373 -24.94 13.16 13.13
#